data_AF-A0A520Y5Y4-F1
#
_entry.id   AF-A0A520Y5Y4-F1
#
_cell.length_a   1.000
_cell.length_b   1.000
_cell.length_c   1.000
_cell.angle_alpha   90.00
_cell.angle_beta   90.00
_cell.angle_gamma   90.00
#
_symmetry.space_group_name_H-M   'P 1'
#
loop_
_entity.id
_entity.type
_entity.pdbx_description
1 polymer ?
#
loop_
_entity_poly.entity_id
_entity_poly.type
_entity_poly.pdbx_seq_one_letter_code
_entity_poly.pdbx_strand_id
1 'polypeptide(L)' 'MNKQATRHFLSLLDCSGDELAAIIARALELKASPVNDNFRGKVLGMVFDKSSTRTRISFE' A
#
# COMPACT_ATOMS: atom_id res chain seq x y z
N MET A 1 2.46 -26.22 8.77
CA MET A 1 2.90 -24.83 8.48
C MET A 1 1.68 -23.94 8.52
N ASN A 2 1.53 -23.09 9.55
CA ASN A 2 0.40 -22.16 9.61
C ASN A 2 0.57 -21.11 8.52
N LYS A 3 -0.06 -21.34 7.38
CA LYS A 3 -0.14 -20.38 6.28
C LYS A 3 -1.10 -19.29 6.72
N GLN A 4 -0.57 -18.27 7.40
CA GLN A 4 -1.35 -17.09 7.75
C GLN A 4 -1.91 -16.51 6.44
N ALA A 5 -3.23 -16.39 6.35
CA ALA A 5 -3.89 -15.94 5.13
C ALA A 5 -3.35 -14.56 4.74
N THR A 6 -3.08 -14.34 3.46
CA THR A 6 -2.65 -13.03 2.96
C THR A 6 -3.71 -12.00 3.31
N ARG A 7 -3.32 -10.93 4.00
CA ARG A 7 -4.21 -9.81 4.27
C ARG A 7 -4.36 -8.98 3.00
N HIS A 8 -5.60 -8.76 2.57
CA HIS A 8 -5.94 -7.90 1.43
C HIS A 8 -6.44 -6.53 1.91
N PHE A 9 -6.28 -5.50 1.08
CA PHE A 9 -6.85 -4.17 1.30
C PHE A 9 -7.80 -3.88 0.14
N LEU A 10 -9.09 -4.20 0.32
CA LEU A 10 -10.12 -4.08 -0.72
C LEU A 10 -11.09 -2.93 -0.41
N SER A 11 -11.32 -2.67 0.88
CA SER A 11 -12.18 -1.62 1.40
C SER A 11 -11.56 -1.00 2.66
N LEU A 12 -11.88 0.28 2.93
CA LEU A 12 -11.51 0.91 4.20
C LEU A 12 -12.16 0.21 5.40
N LEU A 13 -13.28 -0.48 5.20
CA LEU A 13 -13.97 -1.26 6.22
C LEU A 13 -13.20 -2.52 6.65
N ASP A 14 -12.15 -2.91 5.90
CA ASP A 14 -11.25 -4.03 6.24
C ASP A 14 -10.20 -3.63 7.30
N CYS A 15 -10.20 -2.35 7.70
CA CYS A 15 -9.28 -1.79 8.67
C CYS A 15 -10.05 -1.17 9.85
N SER A 16 -9.51 -1.32 11.06
CA SER A 16 -9.98 -0.54 12.20
C SER A 16 -9.57 0.93 12.08
N GLY A 17 -10.20 1.81 12.87
CA GLY A 17 -9.80 3.22 12.93
C GLY A 17 -8.33 3.42 13.31
N ASP A 18 -7.83 2.61 14.24
CA ASP A 18 -6.43 2.66 14.68
C ASP A 18 -5.46 2.23 13.58
N GLU A 19 -5.83 1.21 12.79
CA GLU A 19 -5.02 0.77 11.65
C GLU A 19 -4.95 1.84 10.55
N LEU A 20 -6.07 2.52 10.27
CA LEU A 20 -6.08 3.63 9.32
C LEU A 20 -5.23 4.81 9.83
N ALA A 21 -5.33 5.14 11.12
CA ALA A 21 -4.49 6.16 11.73
C ALA A 21 -2.99 5.83 11.62
N ALA A 22 -2.63 4.56 11.83
CA ALA A 22 -1.25 4.08 11.68
C ALA A 22 -0.75 4.17 10.21
N ILE A 23 -1.60 3.84 9.23
CA ILE A 23 -1.28 3.99 7.80
C ILE A 23 -0.98 5.46 7.47
N ILE A 24 -1.80 6.38 7.97
CA ILE A 24 -1.61 7.83 7.75
C ILE A 24 -0.32 8.32 8.41
N ALA A 25 -0.07 7.94 9.66
CA ALA A 25 1.16 8.29 10.37
C ALA A 25 2.40 7.81 9.59
N ARG A 26 2.37 6.56 9.09
CA ARG A 26 3.45 6.01 8.27
C ARG A 26 3.63 6.76 6.96
N ALA A 27 2.55 7.17 6.31
CA ALA A 27 2.62 7.99 5.10
C ALA A 27 3.28 9.35 5.35
N LEU A 28 3.04 9.98 6.51
CA LEU A 28 3.69 11.23 6.88
C LEU A 28 5.20 11.06 7.12
N GLU A 29 5.61 9.97 7.77
CA GLU A 29 7.03 9.64 7.96
C GLU A 29 7.76 9.46 6.62
N LEU A 30 7.16 8.68 5.70
CA LEU A 30 7.72 8.45 4.37
C LEU A 30 7.74 9.73 3.53
N LYS A 31 6.76 10.62 3.69
CA LYS A 31 6.77 11.94 3.05
C LYS A 31 7.92 12.82 3.56
N ALA A 32 8.24 12.74 4.86
CA ALA A 32 9.33 13.50 5.46
C ALA A 32 10.72 12.95 5.09
N SER A 33 10.83 11.63 4.88
CA SER A 33 12.07 10.96 4.48
C SER A 33 11.80 9.97 3.32
N PRO A 34 11.87 10.42 2.06
CA PRO A 34 11.40 9.65 0.90
C PRO A 34 12.35 8.53 0.47
N VAL A 35 13.57 8.46 1.00
CA VAL A 35 14.53 7.40 0.66
C VAL A 35 14.19 6.15 1.46
N ASN A 36 13.74 5.09 0.78
CA ASN A 36 13.37 3.83 1.38
C ASN A 36 13.61 2.64 0.41
N ASP A 37 14.46 1.68 0.81
CA ASP A 37 14.79 0.47 0.04
C ASP A 37 13.98 -0.78 0.47
N ASN A 38 12.91 -0.62 1.27
CA ASN A 38 12.12 -1.73 1.85
C ASN A 38 11.59 -2.74 0.83
N PHE A 39 11.45 -2.35 -0.44
CA PHE A 39 10.91 -3.19 -1.51
C PHE A 39 11.96 -3.62 -2.54
N ARG A 40 13.25 -3.50 -2.23
CA ARG A 40 14.33 -3.95 -3.12
C ARG A 40 14.14 -5.41 -3.52
N GLY A 41 14.13 -5.67 -4.83
CA GLY A 41 13.96 -7.01 -5.39
C GLY A 41 12.51 -7.53 -5.37
N LYS A 42 11.53 -6.68 -5.06
CA LYS A 42 10.09 -6.99 -5.18
C LYS A 42 9.51 -6.40 -6.47
N VAL A 43 8.47 -7.04 -7.00
CA VAL A 43 7.74 -6.61 -8.20
C VAL A 43 6.27 -6.43 -7.84
N LEU A 44 5.69 -5.28 -8.20
CA LEU A 44 4.26 -4.99 -8.05
C LEU A 44 3.54 -5.19 -9.38
N GLY A 45 2.60 -6.15 -9.43
CA GLY A 45 1.71 -6.31 -10.58
C GLY A 45 0.55 -5.32 -10.51
N MET A 46 0.42 -4.46 -11.51
CA MET A 46 -0.67 -3.48 -11.60
C MET A 46 -1.62 -3.85 -12.74
N VAL A 47 -2.90 -4.10 -12.42
CA VAL A 47 -3.95 -4.49 -13.38
C VAL A 47 -5.06 -3.45 -13.37
N PHE A 48 -5.43 -2.92 -14.53
CA PHE A 48 -6.45 -1.88 -14.68
C PHE A 48 -7.41 -2.21 -15.82
N ASP A 49 -8.67 -2.50 -15.49
CA ASP A 49 -9.74 -2.65 -16.49
C ASP A 49 -10.24 -1.30 -17.03
N LYS A 50 -10.04 -0.23 -16.25
CA LYS A 50 -10.39 1.15 -16.62
C LYS A 50 -9.14 2.03 -16.58
N SER A 51 -8.99 2.90 -17.57
CA SER A 51 -7.85 3.82 -17.62
C SER A 51 -7.84 4.78 -16.42
N SER A 52 -6.74 4.81 -15.66
CA SER A 52 -6.54 5.77 -14.55
C SER A 52 -5.10 6.30 -14.51
N THR A 53 -4.89 7.51 -15.04
CA THR A 53 -3.57 8.15 -15.10
C THR A 53 -2.99 8.42 -13.71
N ARG A 54 -3.79 8.98 -12.80
CA ARG A 54 -3.31 9.35 -11.46
C ARG A 54 -2.96 8.12 -10.63
N THR A 55 -3.81 7.09 -10.65
CA THR A 55 -3.55 5.87 -9.88
C THR A 55 -2.31 5.16 -10.38
N ARG A 56 -2.16 4.96 -11.69
CA ARG A 56 -1.00 4.28 -12.26
C ARG A 56 0.31 4.98 -11.89
N ILE A 57 0.40 6.29 -12.16
CA ILE A 57 1.62 7.07 -11.90
C ILE A 57 1.95 7.14 -10.40
N SER A 58 0.96 7.09 -9.51
CA SER A 58 1.23 7.09 -8.06
C SER A 58 1.73 5.76 -7.49
N PHE A 59 1.56 4.64 -8.21
CA PHE A 59 2.06 3.31 -7.79
C PHE A 59 3.36 2.90 -8.48
N GLU A 60 3.73 3.55 -9.60
CA GLU A 60 5.04 3.45 -10.27
C GLU A 60 6.12 4.20 -9.48
#